data_AF-A0A2H9PGV6-F1
#
_entry.id   AF-A0A2H9PGV6-F1
#
_cell.length_a   1.000
_cell.length_b   1.000
_cell.length_c   1.000
_cell.angle_alpha   90.00
_cell.angle_beta   90.00
_cell.angle_gamma   90.00
#
_symmetry.space_group_name_H-M   'P 1'
#
loop_
_entity.id
_entity.type
_entity.pdbx_description
1 polymer ?
#
loop_
_entity_poly.entity_id
_entity_poly.type
_entity_poly.pdbx_seq_one_letter_code
_entity_poly.pdbx_strand_id
1 'polypeptide(L)' 'MQILEGEKKPILVKILMSNSAGIFQIDELLKEKIKSTPIEKLIRVVAEIQSEKEKSIVHNFEF' A
#
# COMPACT_ATOMS: atom_id res chain seq x y z
N MET A 1 0.96 -9.66 -1.72
CA MET A 1 1.20 -8.69 -0.61
C MET A 1 2.37 -9.20 0.21
N GLN A 2 3.29 -8.31 0.58
CA GLN A 2 4.44 -8.61 1.44
C GLN A 2 4.50 -7.57 2.57
N ILE A 3 4.94 -8.00 3.75
CA ILE A 3 5.25 -7.12 4.87
C ILE A 3 6.77 -7.12 5.01
N LEU A 4 7.35 -5.93 5.00
CA LEU A 4 8.78 -5.67 5.03
C LEU A 4 9.09 -4.71 6.17
N GLU A 5 10.34 -4.71 6.61
CA GLU A 5 10.86 -3.64 7.46
C GLU A 5 10.90 -2.35 6.64
N GLY A 6 10.35 -1.26 7.18
CA GLY A 6 10.28 0.01 6.48
C GLY A 6 11.28 1.02 7.03
N GLU A 7 11.87 1.81 6.13
CA GLU A 7 12.88 2.81 6.49
C GLU A 7 12.27 4.08 7.10
N LYS A 8 11.13 4.54 6.58
CA LYS A 8 10.42 5.75 7.06
C LYS A 8 9.46 5.48 8.22
N LYS A 9 8.77 4.34 8.13
CA LYS A 9 7.86 3.81 9.14
C LYS A 9 8.26 2.35 9.31
N PRO A 10 8.27 1.80 10.54
CA PRO A 10 8.86 0.49 10.82
C PRO A 10 8.22 -0.65 10.03
N ILE A 11 6.95 -0.52 9.61
CA ILE A 11 6.24 -1.54 8.87
C ILE A 11 5.93 -1.03 7.46
N LEU A 12 6.47 -1.71 6.45
CA LEU A 12 6.15 -1.47 5.03
C LEU A 12 5.26 -2.61 4.52
N VAL A 13 4.07 -2.27 4.05
CA VAL A 13 3.17 -3.18 3.36
C VAL A 13 3.28 -2.94 1.86
N LYS A 14 3.90 -3.87 1.13
CA LYS A 14 4.04 -3.80 -0.32
C LYS A 14 2.98 -4.67 -1.00
N ILE A 15 2.19 -4.07 -1.88
CA ILE A 15 1.14 -4.74 -2.64
C ILE A 15 1.47 -4.63 -4.13
N LEU A 16 1.72 -5.79 -4.75
CA LEU A 16 1.92 -5.90 -6.19
C LEU A 16 0.60 -6.25 -6.86
N MET A 17 0.24 -5.51 -7.90
CA MET A 17 -1.02 -5.64 -8.62
C MET A 17 -0.77 -5.69 -10.13
N SER A 18 -1.61 -6.43 -10.86
CA SER A 18 -1.55 -6.52 -12.32
C SER A 18 -2.46 -5.51 -13.03
N ASN A 19 -3.32 -4.78 -12.29
CA ASN A 19 -4.17 -3.72 -12.82
C ASN A 19 -4.38 -2.61 -11.78
N SER A 20 -4.75 -1.41 -12.25
CA SER A 20 -5.00 -0.23 -11.41
C SER A 20 -6.38 -0.21 -10.73
N ALA A 21 -7.31 -1.07 -11.17
CA ALA A 21 -8.70 -1.04 -10.72
C ALA A 21 -8.88 -1.35 -9.21
N GLY A 22 -7.97 -2.11 -8.60
CA GLY A 22 -8.06 -2.47 -7.19
C GLY A 22 -7.43 -1.46 -6.21
N ILE A 23 -6.84 -0.35 -6.69
CA ILE A 23 -6.12 0.57 -5.81
C ILE A 23 -7.04 1.33 -4.85
N PHE A 24 -8.23 1.73 -5.32
CA PHE A 24 -9.23 2.41 -4.50
C PHE A 24 -9.82 1.50 -3.42
N GLN A 25 -9.97 0.21 -3.72
CA GLN A 25 -10.46 -0.78 -2.75
C GLN A 25 -9.48 -1.00 -1.60
N ILE A 26 -8.17 -0.98 -1.91
CA ILE A 26 -7.13 -1.12 -0.89
C ILE A 26 -7.09 0.13 -0.01
N ASP A 27 -7.14 1.32 -0.60
CA ASP A 27 -7.13 2.56 0.17
C ASP A 27 -8.31 2.61 1.15
N GLU A 28 -9.57 2.45 0.69
CA GLU A 28 -10.74 2.50 1.59
C GLU A 28 -10.73 1.41 2.66
N LEU A 29 -10.56 0.14 2.28
CA LEU A 29 -10.69 -0.97 3.23
C LEU A 29 -9.54 -1.03 4.23
N LEU A 30 -8.31 -0.78 3.77
CA LEU A 30 -7.14 -0.88 4.64
C LEU A 30 -7.09 0.33 5.57
N LYS A 31 -7.39 1.53 5.06
CA LYS A 31 -7.47 2.76 5.84
C LYS A 31 -8.50 2.64 6.96
N GLU A 32 -9.72 2.22 6.67
CA GLU A 32 -10.76 2.09 7.69
C GLU A 32 -10.38 1.07 8.78
N LYS A 33 -9.63 0.02 8.42
CA LYS A 33 -9.15 -0.98 9.39
C LYS A 33 -8.01 -0.48 10.28
N ILE A 34 -7.18 0.45 9.82
CA ILE A 34 -5.99 0.91 10.55
C ILE A 34 -6.14 2.28 11.19
N LYS A 35 -6.99 3.17 10.66
CA LYS A 35 -7.16 4.58 11.07
C LYS A 35 -7.56 4.78 12.54
N SER A 36 -8.12 3.76 13.17
CA SER A 36 -8.50 3.78 14.59
C SER A 36 -7.54 3.01 15.49
N THR A 37 -6.40 2.57 14.96
CA THR A 37 -5.45 1.70 15.65
C THR A 37 -4.11 2.42 15.89
N PRO A 38 -3.36 2.06 16.95
CA PRO A 38 -2.01 2.60 17.16
C PRO A 38 -1.04 2.34 16.01
N ILE A 39 -1.34 1.34 15.17
CA ILE A 39 -0.46 0.89 14.09
C ILE A 39 -0.51 1.81 12.86
N GLU A 40 -1.51 2.70 12.75
CA GLU A 40 -1.64 3.70 11.69
C GLU A 40 -0.35 4.51 11.50
N LYS A 41 0.19 5.01 12.61
CA LYS A 41 1.42 5.82 12.62
C LYS A 41 2.68 5.03 12.31
N LEU A 42 2.59 3.69 12.33
CA LEU A 42 3.72 2.77 12.20
C LEU A 42 3.75 2.04 10.84
N ILE A 43 2.66 2.11 10.06
CA ILE A 43 2.53 1.43 8.76
C ILE A 43 2.62 2.42 7.60
N ARG A 44 3.41 2.04 6.59
CA ARG A 44 3.42 2.62 5.25
C ARG A 44 2.93 1.59 4.25
N VAL A 45 2.05 1.98 3.34
CA VAL A 45 1.51 1.07 2.32
C VAL A 45 1.94 1.56 0.94
N VAL A 46 2.53 0.66 0.16
CA VAL A 46 2.98 0.93 -1.20
C VAL A 46 2.29 -0.04 -2.14
N ALA A 47 1.50 0.50 -3.06
CA ALA A 47 0.88 -0.24 -4.14
C ALA A 47 1.71 -0.04 -5.42
N GLU A 48 2.14 -1.14 -6.02
CA GLU A 48 2.91 -1.15 -7.26
C GLU A 48 2.13 -1.94 -8.32
N ILE A 49 1.82 -1.26 -9.43
CA ILE A 49 1.11 -1.87 -10.55
C ILE A 49 2.17 -2.30 -11.58
N GLN A 50 2.31 -3.61 -11.77
CA GLN A 50 3.13 -4.19 -12.84
C GLN A 50 2.21 -4.61 -13.98
N SER A 51 2.20 -3.80 -15.04
CA SER A 51 1.54 -4.08 -16.31
C SER A 51 2.62 -4.38 -17.35
N GLU A 52 2.45 -5.44 -18.14
CA GLU A 52 3.35 -5.74 -19.27
C GLU A 52 3.29 -4.68 -20.39
N LYS A 53 2.25 -3.83 -20.40
CA LYS A 53 1.99 -2.85 -21.47
C LYS A 53 2.04 -1.39 -21.03
N GLU A 54 2.13 -1.11 -19.73
CA GLU A 54 2.14 0.27 -19.19
C GLU A 54 3.29 0.46 -18.20
N LYS A 55 3.82 1.70 -18.12
CA LYS A 55 4.82 2.10 -17.12
C LYS A 55 4.35 1.69 -15.73
N SER A 56 5.24 1.09 -14.93
CA SER A 56 4.94 0.74 -13.54
C SER A 56 4.50 1.97 -12.77
N ILE A 57 3.25 1.96 -12.31
CA ILE A 57 2.68 3.03 -11.50
C ILE A 57 2.92 2.66 -10.04
N VAL A 58 3.70 3.48 -9.33
CA VAL A 58 3.90 3.36 -7.89
C VAL A 58 3.00 4.36 -7.19
N HIS A 59 2.20 3.90 -6.25
CA HIS A 59 1.40 4.76 -5.38
C HIS A 59 1.83 4.52 -3.93
N ASN A 60 2.17 5.63 -3.27
CA ASN A 60 2.59 5.64 -1.88
C ASN A 60 1.43 6.20 -1.04
N PHE A 61 0.92 5.37 -0.13
CA PHE A 61 -0.05 5.80 0.86
C PHE A 61 0.65 5.91 2.21
N GLU A 62 0.59 7.11 2.78
CA GLU A 62 1.04 7.39 4.14
C GLU A 62 -0.21 7.80 4.92
N PHE A 63 -0.62 6.93 5.84
CA PHE A 63 -1.75 7.16 6.76
C PHE A 63 -1.29 7.92 8.00
#